data_AF-A0A1N6IXS4-F1
#
_entry.id   AF-A0A1N6IXS4-F1
#
_cell.length_a   1.000
_cell.length_b   1.000
_cell.length_c   1.000
_cell.angle_alpha   90.00
_cell.angle_beta   90.00
_cell.angle_gamma   90.00
#
_symmetry.space_group_name_H-M   'P 1'
#
loop_
_entity.id
_entity.type
_entity.pdbx_description
1 polymer ?
#
loop_
_entity_poly.entity_id
_entity_poly.type
_entity_poly.pdbx_seq_one_letter_code
_entity_poly.pdbx_strand_id
1 'polypeptide(L)' 'MQKSLPKVLDPRGFRAVFAARFSEFLRANYRNPEEVAVNFGVRYQTALNWWDGLNRPSGDVVALAFLRHGPEMSEHLEG' A
#
# COMPACT_ATOMS: atom_id res chain seq x y z
N MET A 1 -18.59 -21.07 -10.79
CA MET A 1 -19.22 -19.79 -10.39
C MET A 1 -18.16 -18.70 -10.41
N GLN A 2 -18.30 -17.71 -11.29
CA GLN A 2 -17.44 -16.53 -11.30
C GLN A 2 -17.94 -15.61 -10.17
N LYS A 3 -17.17 -15.49 -9.08
CA LYS A 3 -17.49 -14.51 -8.03
C LYS A 3 -17.24 -13.13 -8.63
N SER A 4 -18.30 -12.36 -8.83
CA SER A 4 -18.21 -10.94 -9.16
C SER A 4 -17.32 -10.28 -8.11
N LEU A 5 -16.23 -9.63 -8.54
CA LEU A 5 -15.37 -8.90 -7.61
C LEU A 5 -16.24 -7.89 -6.83
N PRO A 6 -16.05 -7.75 -5.50
CA PRO A 6 -16.72 -6.72 -4.73
C PRO A 6 -16.60 -5.37 -5.47
N LYS A 7 -17.65 -4.54 -5.42
CA LYS A 7 -17.70 -3.23 -6.11
C LYS A 7 -16.49 -2.31 -5.75
N VAL A 8 -15.80 -2.63 -4.66
CA VAL A 8 -14.53 -2.06 -4.17
C VAL A 8 -13.33 -2.29 -5.11
N LEU A 9 -13.43 -3.19 -6.10
CA LEU A 9 -12.35 -3.53 -7.03
C LEU A 9 -12.63 -3.11 -8.49
N ASP A 10 -13.46 -2.09 -8.72
CA ASP A 10 -13.45 -1.40 -10.03
C ASP A 10 -12.02 -0.88 -10.29
N PRO A 11 -11.35 -1.25 -11.41
CA PRO A 11 -9.95 -0.92 -11.61
C PRO A 11 -9.64 0.59 -11.55
N ARG A 12 -10.58 1.45 -11.97
CA ARG A 12 -10.39 2.91 -11.92
C ARG A 12 -10.61 3.44 -10.51
N GLY A 13 -11.68 3.03 -9.84
CA GLY A 13 -11.96 3.37 -8.45
C GLY A 13 -10.82 2.93 -7.53
N PHE A 14 -10.39 1.67 -7.64
CA PHE A 14 -9.28 1.13 -6.88
C PHE A 14 -7.99 1.90 -7.12
N ARG A 15 -7.68 2.22 -8.39
CA ARG A 15 -6.51 3.04 -8.73
C ARG A 15 -6.54 4.42 -8.06
N ALA A 16 -7.71 5.05 -7.96
CA ALA A 16 -7.85 6.37 -7.36
C ALA A 16 -7.60 6.37 -5.84
N VAL A 17 -7.98 5.29 -5.14
CA VAL A 17 -7.85 5.18 -3.68
C VAL A 17 -6.56 4.50 -3.22
N PHE A 18 -5.84 3.83 -4.12
CA PHE A 18 -4.70 2.97 -3.79
C PHE A 18 -3.60 3.68 -2.98
N ALA A 19 -3.19 4.89 -3.38
CA ALA A 19 -2.10 5.59 -2.70
C ALA A 19 -2.46 5.97 -1.26
N ALA A 20 -3.72 6.36 -1.01
CA ALA A 20 -4.21 6.66 0.32
C ALA A 20 -4.26 5.40 1.20
N ARG A 21 -4.82 4.29 0.68
CA ARG A 21 -4.89 3.01 1.40
C ARG A 21 -3.51 2.43 1.71
N PHE A 22 -2.57 2.55 0.78
CA PHE A 22 -1.19 2.14 1.02
C PHE A 22 -0.50 3.03 2.07
N SER A 23 -0.77 4.34 2.06
CA SER A 23 -0.30 5.27 3.10
C SER A 23 -0.84 4.89 4.48
N GLU A 24 -2.13 4.57 4.59
CA GLU A 24 -2.77 4.12 5.84
C GLU A 24 -2.12 2.83 6.35
N PHE A 25 -1.93 1.85 5.47
CA PHE A 25 -1.20 0.61 5.78
C PHE A 25 0.20 0.91 6.33
N LEU A 26 0.96 1.82 5.70
CA LEU A 26 2.30 2.16 6.18
C LEU A 26 2.26 2.81 7.56
N ARG A 27 1.31 3.72 7.80
CA ARG A 27 1.15 4.44 9.07
C ARG A 27 0.69 3.53 10.21
N ALA A 28 -0.04 2.46 9.89
CA ALA A 28 -0.46 1.45 10.87
C ALA A 28 0.68 0.50 11.26
N ASN A 29 1.61 0.22 10.33
CA ASN A 29 2.59 -0.87 10.49
C ASN A 29 4.04 -0.41 10.70
N TYR A 30 4.31 0.88 10.51
CA TYR A 30 5.64 1.47 10.67
C TYR A 30 5.52 2.78 11.46
N ARG A 31 6.61 3.16 12.14
CA ARG A 31 6.65 4.32 13.04
C ARG A 31 6.77 5.64 12.30
N ASN A 32 7.51 5.66 11.19
CA ASN A 32 7.82 6.87 10.43
C ASN A 32 8.33 6.53 9.01
N PRO A 33 8.46 7.53 8.11
CA PRO A 33 8.96 7.29 6.76
C PRO A 33 10.43 6.81 6.72
N GLU A 34 11.25 7.12 7.71
CA GLU A 34 12.63 6.60 7.81
C GLU A 34 12.64 5.09 7.97
N GLU A 35 11.78 4.54 8.83
CA GLU A 35 11.64 3.10 9.03
C GLU A 35 11.13 2.41 7.76
N VAL A 36 10.19 3.04 7.05
CA VAL A 36 9.72 2.56 5.74
C VAL A 36 10.88 2.55 4.73
N ALA A 37 11.68 3.61 4.67
CA ALA A 37 12.82 3.69 3.75
C ALA A 37 13.82 2.54 3.99
N VAL A 38 14.16 2.27 5.25
CA VAL A 38 15.05 1.17 5.64
C VAL A 38 14.44 -0.19 5.30
N ASN A 39 13.18 -0.42 5.66
CA ASN A 39 12.51 -1.71 5.46
C ASN A 39 12.34 -2.08 3.98
N PHE A 40 12.07 -1.09 3.12
CA PHE A 40 11.87 -1.31 1.69
C PHE A 40 13.12 -1.05 0.84
N GLY A 41 14.23 -0.62 1.45
CA GLY A 41 15.49 -0.36 0.73
C GLY A 41 15.39 0.77 -0.27
N VAL A 42 14.60 1.81 0.03
CA VAL A 42 14.35 2.96 -0.84
C VAL A 42 14.89 4.25 -0.25
N ARG A 43 14.95 5.32 -1.06
CA ARG A 43 15.30 6.66 -0.58
C ARG A 43 14.22 7.19 0.36
N TYR A 44 14.63 7.98 1.35
CA TYR A 44 13.71 8.63 2.29
C TYR A 44 12.58 9.39 1.59
N GLN A 45 12.87 10.18 0.54
CA GLN A 45 11.84 10.92 -0.20
C GLN A 45 10.78 9.99 -0.83
N THR A 46 11.19 8.81 -1.30
CA THR A 46 10.24 7.83 -1.85
C THR A 46 9.32 7.30 -0.74
N ALA A 47 9.88 6.94 0.40
CA ALA A 47 9.12 6.50 1.56
C ALA A 47 8.18 7.60 2.09
N LEU A 48 8.64 8.85 2.15
CA LEU A 48 7.83 10.00 2.55
C LEU A 48 6.66 10.23 1.57
N ASN A 49 6.91 10.15 0.27
CA ASN A 49 5.84 10.28 -0.73
C ASN A 49 4.78 9.18 -0.60
N TRP A 50 5.18 7.94 -0.27
CA TRP A 50 4.22 6.87 0.02
C TRP A 50 3.50 7.09 1.34
N TRP A 51 4.23 7.52 2.37
CA TRP A 51 3.69 7.84 3.68
C TRP A 51 2.63 8.92 3.62
N ASP A 52 2.78 9.91 2.73
CA ASP A 52 1.83 11.00 2.52
C ASP A 52 0.78 10.70 1.44
N GLY A 53 0.84 9.52 0.81
CA GLY A 53 -0.11 9.12 -0.23
C GLY A 53 0.01 9.92 -1.54
N LEU A 54 1.14 10.58 -1.78
CA LEU A 54 1.38 11.43 -2.96
C LEU A 54 1.58 10.61 -4.23
N ASN A 55 2.13 9.41 -4.10
CA ASN A 55 2.26 8.47 -5.21
C ASN A 55 2.17 7.03 -4.71
N ARG A 56 2.18 6.10 -5.67
CA ARG A 56 2.03 4.67 -5.42
C ARG A 56 3.36 3.94 -5.57
N PRO A 57 3.62 2.89 -4.76
CA PRO A 57 4.72 1.96 -5.00
C PRO A 57 4.58 1.21 -6.33
N SER A 58 5.69 0.64 -6.79
CA SER A 58 5.74 -0.34 -7.87
C SER A 58 5.26 -1.72 -7.40
N GLY A 59 4.96 -2.62 -8.35
CA GLY A 59 4.34 -3.91 -8.04
C GLY A 59 5.22 -4.85 -7.19
N ASP A 60 6.53 -4.79 -7.35
CA ASP A 60 7.52 -5.53 -6.54
C ASP A 60 7.51 -5.10 -5.07
N VAL A 61 7.38 -3.80 -4.80
CA VAL A 61 7.24 -3.27 -3.43
C VAL A 61 5.93 -3.72 -2.79
N VAL A 62 4.83 -3.69 -3.55
CA VAL A 62 3.53 -4.17 -3.08
C VAL A 62 3.60 -5.67 -2.76
N ALA A 63 4.20 -6.48 -3.64
CA ALA A 63 4.40 -7.90 -3.39
C ALA A 63 5.23 -8.16 -2.12
N LEU A 64 6.30 -7.37 -1.90
CA LEU A 64 7.11 -7.48 -0.69
C LEU A 64 6.32 -7.12 0.58
N ALA A 65 5.46 -6.09 0.53
CA ALA A 65 4.57 -5.75 1.64
C ALA A 65 3.60 -6.90 1.97
N PHE A 66 2.98 -7.51 0.95
CA PHE A 66 2.12 -8.69 1.12
C PHE A 66 2.85 -9.88 1.73
N LEU A 67 4.10 -10.15 1.31
CA LEU A 67 4.89 -11.25 1.87
C LEU A 67 5.25 -11.06 3.35
N ARG A 68 5.26 -9.81 3.84
CA ARG A 68 5.62 -9.46 5.22
C ARG A 68 4.42 -9.40 6.15
N HIS A 69 3.31 -8.84 5.68
CA HIS A 69 2.16 -8.50 6.51
C HIS A 69 0.89 -9.30 6.18
N GLY A 70 0.88 -10.00 5.05
CA GLY A 70 -0.19 -10.91 4.68
C GLY A 70 -1.58 -10.27 4.72
N PRO A 71 -2.52 -10.79 5.55
CA PRO A 71 -3.90 -10.31 5.61
C PRO A 71 -4.06 -8.82 5.90
N GLU A 72 -3.22 -8.23 6.76
CA GLU A 72 -3.35 -6.81 7.15
C GLU A 72 -3.21 -5.87 5.95
N MET A 73 -2.36 -6.22 5.00
CA MET A 73 -2.21 -5.47 3.75
C MET A 73 -3.45 -5.58 2.86
N SER A 74 -4.09 -6.76 2.83
CA SER A 74 -5.35 -6.97 2.10
C SER A 74 -6.46 -6.09 2.68
N GLU A 75 -6.60 -6.08 4.00
CA GLU A 75 -7.64 -5.34 4.71
C GLU A 75 -7.55 -3.83 4.43
N HIS A 76 -6.37 -3.24 4.53
CA HIS A 76 -6.16 -1.83 4.21
C HIS A 76 -6.48 -1.52 2.74
N LEU A 77 -6.14 -2.43 1.81
CA LEU A 77 -6.41 -2.22 0.39
C LEU A 77 -7.87 -2.37 0.00
N GLU A 78 -8.65 -3.17 0.72
CA GLU A 78 -10.09 -3.34 0.49
C GLU A 78 -10.90 -2.16 1.03
N GLY A 79 -10.43 -1.60 2.15
CA GLY A 79 -10.94 -0.40 2.83
C GLY A 79 -12.26 -0.59 3.56
#